data_AF-A0A173VIR8-F1
#
_entry.id   AF-A0A173VIR8-F1
#
_cell.length_a   1.000
_cell.length_b   1.000
_cell.length_c   1.000
_cell.angle_alpha   90.00
_cell.angle_beta   90.00
_cell.angle_gamma   90.00
#
_symmetry.space_group_name_H-M   'P 1'
#
loop_
_entity.id
_entity.type
_entity.pdbx_description
1 polymer ?
#
loop_
_entity_poly.entity_id
_entity_poly.type
_entity_poly.pdbx_seq_one_letter_code
_entity_poly.pdbx_strand_id
1 'polypeptide(L)'
;MQKEEQVSFLAEKIRQADAVLIGGGSGLSSAAGYNHYHWLPYMEECLQDFKEWYGLKSPFDGFYYCYSSPEQQWAYYARYIQSMWDAPTGQPYYDLRDIVAEKEVFVLTTNIDMQFERIFQKERICDYQGNSGYVQCSQPCHDQIYSNVEMIRRMNENIRELRVTSELLPRCNECGKIMVPWVRDDTFLEGKDWREGVRRYENFLKKYLMNGTDKNVVLLELGVGEMTPSIIKLPFWEMTYKNEKVFYACLNQKKSSTPEHIKDKGIYIAGDLAETLRDLKENIAGKEM
;
A
#
# COMPACT_ATOMS: atom_id res chain seq x y z
N MET A 1 -8.20 19.57 20.23
CA MET A 1 -7.09 20.15 19.47
C MET A 1 -7.59 20.49 18.09
N GLN A 2 -7.26 21.67 17.59
CA GLN A 2 -7.50 22.02 16.18
C GLN A 2 -6.52 21.24 15.28
N LYS A 3 -6.83 21.05 13.98
CA LYS A 3 -6.00 20.25 13.06
C LYS A 3 -4.53 20.68 13.07
N GLU A 4 -4.27 21.98 13.04
CA GLU A 4 -2.90 22.55 13.07
C GLU A 4 -2.12 22.17 14.34
N GLU A 5 -2.78 22.23 15.50
CA GLU A 5 -2.20 21.79 16.77
C GLU A 5 -1.91 20.28 16.76
N GLN A 6 -2.80 19.49 16.16
CA GLN A 6 -2.63 18.04 16.03
C GLN A 6 -1.42 17.70 15.15
N VAL A 7 -1.28 18.38 14.01
CA VAL A 7 -0.13 18.21 13.09
C VAL A 7 1.17 18.62 13.78
N SER A 8 1.19 19.77 14.45
CA SER A 8 2.35 20.26 15.21
C SER A 8 2.76 19.27 16.31
N PHE A 9 1.78 18.70 17.03
CA PHE A 9 2.02 17.70 18.06
C PHE A 9 2.57 16.40 17.48
N LEU A 10 2.03 15.93 16.35
CA LEU A 10 2.55 14.75 15.67
C LEU A 10 4.00 14.97 15.18
N ALA A 11 4.33 16.15 14.66
CA ALA A 11 5.69 16.49 14.27
C ALA A 11 6.68 16.35 15.45
N GLU A 12 6.30 16.82 16.64
CA GLU A 12 7.09 16.63 17.87
C GLU A 12 7.26 15.14 18.20
N LYS A 13 6.18 14.35 18.14
CA LYS A 13 6.25 12.91 18.42
C LYS A 13 7.16 12.18 17.45
N ILE A 14 7.12 12.53 16.16
CA ILE A 14 8.03 11.96 15.16
C ILE A 14 9.48 12.39 15.43
N ARG A 15 9.74 13.67 15.75
CA ARG A 15 11.10 14.15 16.10
C ARG A 15 11.69 13.40 17.31
N GLN A 16 10.88 13.13 18.33
CA GLN A 16 11.31 12.38 19.52
C GLN A 16 11.39 10.85 19.33
N ALA A 17 10.86 10.33 18.23
CA ALA A 17 10.85 8.90 17.96
C ALA A 17 12.23 8.39 17.57
N ASP A 18 12.59 7.23 18.10
CA ASP A 18 13.73 6.43 17.65
C ASP A 18 13.40 5.72 16.33
N ALA A 19 12.14 5.32 16.13
CA ALA A 19 11.69 4.62 14.94
C ALA A 19 10.22 4.93 14.60
N VAL A 20 9.87 4.77 13.31
CA VAL A 20 8.52 4.94 12.79
C VAL A 20 8.09 3.67 12.05
N LEU A 21 7.00 3.05 12.49
CA LEU A 21 6.34 1.97 11.74
C LEU A 21 5.18 2.57 10.95
N ILE A 22 5.27 2.53 9.63
CA ILE A 22 4.26 3.06 8.73
C ILE A 22 3.29 1.95 8.36
N GLY A 23 2.00 2.20 8.58
CA GLY A 23 0.88 1.38 8.12
C GLY A 23 0.22 2.05 6.93
N GLY A 24 0.53 1.62 5.70
CA GLY A 24 0.05 2.26 4.47
C GLY A 24 -1.15 1.56 3.85
N GLY A 25 -2.27 2.27 3.71
CA GLY A 25 -3.48 1.82 3.02
C GLY A 25 -3.83 2.63 1.78
N SER A 26 -4.93 2.25 1.12
CA SER A 26 -5.27 2.79 -0.20
C SER A 26 -5.64 4.27 -0.19
N GLY A 27 -6.01 4.82 0.97
CA GLY A 27 -6.27 6.25 1.12
C GLY A 27 -5.03 7.11 0.83
N LEU A 28 -3.82 6.59 1.06
CA LEU A 28 -2.58 7.30 0.72
C LEU A 28 -2.41 7.43 -0.81
N SER A 29 -2.68 6.35 -1.55
CA SER A 29 -2.67 6.37 -3.02
C SER A 29 -3.80 7.20 -3.61
N SER A 30 -5.00 7.15 -3.01
CA SER A 30 -6.10 8.04 -3.38
C SER A 30 -5.74 9.51 -3.21
N ALA A 31 -5.04 9.89 -2.13
CA ALA A 31 -4.54 11.25 -1.91
C ALA A 31 -3.45 11.66 -2.92
N ALA A 32 -2.75 10.69 -3.51
CA ALA A 32 -1.84 10.90 -4.63
C ALA A 32 -2.54 10.98 -6.00
N GLY A 33 -3.87 10.85 -6.06
CA GLY A 33 -4.65 10.85 -7.30
C GLY A 33 -4.85 9.46 -7.92
N TYR A 34 -4.37 8.39 -7.26
CA TYR A 34 -4.47 7.00 -7.73
C TYR A 34 -5.52 6.24 -6.91
N ASN A 35 -6.80 6.47 -7.25
CA ASN A 35 -7.91 5.81 -6.56
C ASN A 35 -8.33 4.52 -7.27
N HIS A 36 -8.32 3.41 -6.53
CA HIS A 36 -8.70 2.10 -7.05
C HIS A 36 -10.19 1.77 -6.80
N TYR A 37 -10.86 2.45 -5.87
CA TYR A 37 -12.24 2.17 -5.45
C TYR A 37 -13.27 3.11 -6.07
N HIS A 38 -12.81 4.23 -6.62
CA HIS A 38 -13.61 5.21 -7.34
C HIS A 38 -12.85 5.69 -8.56
N TRP A 39 -13.58 6.01 -9.62
CA TRP A 39 -13.02 6.59 -10.82
C TRP A 39 -12.47 8.00 -10.57
N LEU A 40 -11.21 8.22 -10.95
CA LEU A 40 -10.54 9.52 -10.97
C LEU A 40 -9.87 9.71 -12.34
N PRO A 41 -9.58 10.96 -12.77
CA PRO A 41 -9.15 11.26 -14.14
C PRO A 41 -8.01 10.37 -14.65
N TYR A 42 -6.98 10.11 -13.84
CA TYR A 42 -5.86 9.26 -14.24
C TYR A 42 -6.27 7.82 -14.58
N MET A 43 -7.05 7.18 -13.71
CA MET A 43 -7.51 5.80 -13.93
C MET A 43 -8.59 5.73 -15.01
N GLU A 44 -9.42 6.77 -15.14
CA GLU A 44 -10.40 6.87 -16.23
C GLU A 44 -9.70 6.93 -17.59
N GLU A 45 -8.69 7.80 -17.74
CA GLU A 45 -7.92 7.90 -18.98
C GLU A 45 -7.28 6.57 -19.37
N CYS A 46 -6.74 5.83 -18.40
CA CYS A 46 -6.08 4.56 -18.65
C CYS A 46 -7.02 3.40 -19.00
N LEU A 47 -8.28 3.43 -18.51
CA LEU A 47 -9.18 2.26 -18.52
C LEU A 47 -10.58 2.59 -19.08
N GLN A 48 -10.74 3.70 -19.80
CA GLN A 48 -12.04 4.19 -20.26
C GLN A 48 -12.81 3.15 -21.07
N ASP A 49 -12.12 2.48 -22.00
CA ASP A 49 -12.68 1.47 -22.88
C ASP A 49 -13.21 0.25 -22.10
N PHE A 50 -12.45 -0.24 -21.12
CA PHE A 50 -12.92 -1.29 -20.20
C PHE A 50 -14.07 -0.81 -19.31
N LYS A 51 -14.00 0.42 -18.79
CA LYS A 51 -15.04 1.02 -17.94
C LYS A 51 -16.38 1.05 -18.66
N GLU A 52 -16.39 1.56 -19.89
CA GLU A 52 -17.61 1.70 -20.70
C GLU A 52 -18.16 0.35 -21.14
N TRP A 53 -17.29 -0.54 -21.65
CA TRP A 53 -17.72 -1.83 -22.18
C TRP A 53 -18.30 -2.77 -21.12
N TYR A 54 -17.63 -2.90 -19.98
CA TYR A 54 -18.06 -3.82 -18.91
C TYR A 54 -18.96 -3.14 -17.87
N GLY A 55 -19.17 -1.82 -17.97
CA GLY A 55 -19.98 -1.04 -17.03
C GLY A 55 -19.40 -0.96 -15.62
N LEU A 56 -18.07 -1.01 -15.52
CA LEU A 56 -17.31 -1.13 -14.27
C LEU A 56 -17.55 0.06 -13.33
N LYS A 57 -17.74 -0.21 -12.04
CA LYS A 57 -18.00 0.82 -11.02
C LYS A 57 -16.72 1.45 -10.46
N SER A 58 -15.59 0.75 -10.60
CA SER A 58 -14.27 1.23 -10.21
C SER A 58 -13.16 0.40 -10.86
N PRO A 59 -11.88 0.82 -10.78
CA PRO A 59 -10.77 -0.04 -11.17
C PRO A 59 -10.72 -1.37 -10.38
N PHE A 60 -11.02 -1.33 -9.08
CA PHE A 60 -11.06 -2.51 -8.23
C PHE A 60 -12.17 -3.48 -8.64
N ASP A 61 -13.34 -2.96 -9.05
CA ASP A 61 -14.43 -3.76 -9.62
C ASP A 61 -13.97 -4.50 -10.89
N GLY A 62 -13.22 -3.81 -11.77
CA GLY A 62 -12.60 -4.45 -12.94
C GLY A 62 -11.63 -5.57 -12.58
N PHE A 63 -10.80 -5.38 -11.54
CA PHE A 63 -9.83 -6.39 -11.15
C PHE A 63 -10.47 -7.72 -10.72
N TYR A 64 -11.67 -7.66 -10.12
CA TYR A 64 -12.44 -8.83 -9.67
C TYR A 64 -13.64 -9.15 -10.56
N TYR A 65 -13.75 -8.51 -11.73
CA TYR A 65 -14.85 -8.74 -12.66
C TYR A 65 -14.82 -10.16 -13.23
N CYS A 66 -16.00 -10.76 -13.43
CA CYS A 66 -16.15 -12.08 -14.04
C CYS A 66 -16.11 -11.98 -15.57
N TYR A 67 -14.90 -11.98 -16.14
CA TYR A 67 -14.70 -11.95 -17.59
C TYR A 67 -15.10 -13.27 -18.25
N SER A 68 -15.55 -13.20 -19.51
CA SER A 68 -15.95 -14.40 -20.26
C SER A 68 -14.77 -15.27 -20.72
N SER A 69 -13.53 -14.75 -20.63
CA SER A 69 -12.32 -15.46 -21.05
C SER A 69 -11.06 -14.93 -20.33
N PRO A 70 -10.02 -15.76 -20.16
CA PRO A 70 -8.72 -15.31 -19.64
C PRO A 70 -8.10 -14.19 -20.49
N GLU A 71 -8.34 -14.18 -21.79
CA GLU A 71 -7.86 -13.15 -22.73
C GLU A 71 -8.43 -11.76 -22.41
N GLN A 72 -9.70 -11.69 -22.02
CA GLN A 72 -10.32 -10.44 -21.60
C GLN A 72 -9.83 -9.99 -20.22
N GLN A 73 -9.72 -10.94 -19.28
CA GLN A 73 -9.21 -10.68 -17.94
C GLN A 73 -7.78 -10.17 -17.97
N TRP A 74 -6.91 -10.84 -18.74
CA TRP A 74 -5.51 -10.42 -18.88
C TRP A 74 -5.33 -9.15 -19.68
N ALA A 75 -6.24 -8.81 -20.60
CA ALA A 75 -6.24 -7.48 -21.22
C ALA A 75 -6.51 -6.37 -20.18
N TYR A 76 -7.47 -6.59 -19.28
CA TYR A 76 -7.72 -5.66 -18.19
C TYR A 76 -6.53 -5.57 -17.22
N TYR A 77 -6.03 -6.71 -16.75
CA TYR A 77 -4.85 -6.76 -15.87
C TYR A 77 -3.64 -6.09 -16.49
N ALA A 78 -3.36 -6.34 -17.77
CA ALA A 78 -2.28 -5.66 -18.47
C ALA A 78 -2.45 -4.14 -18.40
N ARG A 79 -3.61 -3.61 -18.81
CA ARG A 79 -3.84 -2.16 -18.82
C ARG A 79 -3.75 -1.53 -17.43
N TYR A 80 -4.37 -2.18 -16.45
CA TYR A 80 -4.42 -1.69 -15.08
C TYR A 80 -3.06 -1.78 -14.36
N ILE A 81 -2.31 -2.86 -14.55
CA ILE A 81 -0.97 -2.99 -13.97
C ILE A 81 0.01 -2.04 -14.67
N GLN A 82 -0.11 -1.85 -15.97
CA GLN A 82 0.70 -0.87 -16.68
C GLN A 82 0.44 0.56 -16.17
N SER A 83 -0.82 0.94 -15.90
CA SER A 83 -1.08 2.26 -15.32
C SER A 83 -0.40 2.42 -13.96
N MET A 84 -0.33 1.39 -13.13
CA MET A 84 0.41 1.46 -11.86
C MET A 84 1.94 1.56 -12.08
N TRP A 85 2.50 0.91 -13.11
CA TRP A 85 3.91 1.08 -13.47
C TRP A 85 4.23 2.48 -14.00
N ASP A 86 3.37 3.01 -14.87
CA ASP A 86 3.60 4.27 -15.59
C ASP A 86 3.14 5.50 -14.78
N ALA A 87 2.29 5.33 -13.76
CA ALA A 87 1.92 6.41 -12.83
C ALA A 87 3.19 7.01 -12.23
N PRO A 88 3.33 8.35 -12.12
CA PRO A 88 4.42 8.96 -11.36
C PRO A 88 4.36 8.61 -9.86
N THR A 89 5.44 8.88 -9.12
CA THR A 89 5.37 8.81 -7.66
C THR A 89 4.52 9.97 -7.15
N GLY A 90 3.50 9.67 -6.36
CA GLY A 90 2.60 10.68 -5.81
C GLY A 90 3.29 11.64 -4.84
N GLN A 91 2.93 12.92 -4.87
CA GLN A 91 3.49 13.92 -3.95
C GLN A 91 3.38 13.52 -2.45
N PRO A 92 2.26 12.95 -1.96
CA PRO A 92 2.16 12.51 -0.56
C PRO A 92 3.21 11.47 -0.15
N TYR A 93 3.68 10.63 -1.09
CA TYR A 93 4.75 9.67 -0.85
C TYR A 93 6.10 10.36 -0.70
N TYR A 94 6.40 11.38 -1.50
CA TYR A 94 7.60 12.20 -1.31
C TYR A 94 7.56 12.95 0.03
N ASP A 95 6.41 13.53 0.38
CA ASP A 95 6.26 14.23 1.65
C ASP A 95 6.47 13.26 2.84
N LEU A 96 5.90 12.05 2.76
CA LEU A 96 6.11 11.00 3.74
C LEU A 96 7.59 10.62 3.86
N ARG A 97 8.30 10.43 2.75
CA ARG A 97 9.75 10.14 2.75
C ARG A 97 10.53 11.22 3.49
N ASP A 98 10.22 12.49 3.23
CA ASP A 98 10.91 13.63 3.83
C ASP A 98 10.59 13.74 5.34
N ILE A 99 9.34 13.50 5.74
CA ILE A 99 8.90 13.46 7.16
C ILE A 99 9.71 12.48 8.00
N VAL A 100 10.09 11.33 7.42
CA VAL A 100 10.76 10.23 8.14
C VAL A 100 12.22 10.05 7.73
N ALA A 101 12.82 11.00 7.01
CA ALA A 101 14.14 10.86 6.39
C ALA A 101 15.25 10.49 7.39
N GLU A 102 15.20 11.06 8.60
CA GLU A 102 16.19 10.83 9.66
C GLU A 102 15.79 9.72 10.65
N LYS A 103 14.77 8.93 10.31
CA LYS A 103 14.22 7.90 11.20
C LYS A 103 14.51 6.51 10.71
N GLU A 104 14.59 5.59 11.67
CA GLU A 104 14.52 4.17 11.39
C GLU A 104 13.09 3.81 11.02
N VAL A 105 12.88 3.34 9.79
CA VAL A 105 11.54 3.20 9.20
C VAL A 105 11.33 1.78 8.72
N PHE A 106 10.13 1.27 8.97
CA PHE A 106 9.60 0.08 8.31
C PHE A 106 8.17 0.36 7.83
N VAL A 107 7.80 -0.22 6.69
CA VAL A 107 6.49 -0.08 6.06
C VAL A 107 5.79 -1.42 6.05
N LEU A 108 4.60 -1.49 6.65
CA LEU A 108 3.63 -2.54 6.45
C LEU A 108 2.51 -1.96 5.58
N THR A 109 2.27 -2.54 4.40
CA THR A 109 1.26 -2.02 3.48
C THR A 109 0.30 -3.09 2.98
N THR A 110 -0.94 -2.65 2.75
CA THR A 110 -1.97 -3.41 2.03
C THR A 110 -2.13 -2.94 0.58
N ASN A 111 -1.37 -1.92 0.14
CA ASN A 111 -1.39 -1.44 -1.23
C ASN A 111 -0.60 -2.38 -2.13
N ILE A 112 -0.97 -2.40 -3.41
CA ILE A 112 -0.37 -3.27 -4.43
C ILE A 112 0.20 -2.48 -5.62
N ASP A 113 0.26 -1.15 -5.52
CA ASP A 113 0.50 -0.19 -6.61
C ASP A 113 1.96 0.26 -6.77
N MET A 114 2.87 -0.37 -6.02
CA MET A 114 4.30 -0.13 -6.03
C MET A 114 4.75 1.29 -5.64
N GLN A 115 3.87 2.16 -5.10
CA GLN A 115 4.26 3.54 -4.75
C GLN A 115 5.32 3.59 -3.63
N PHE A 116 5.21 2.72 -2.62
CA PHE A 116 6.20 2.65 -1.53
C PHE A 116 7.59 2.21 -2.01
N GLU A 117 7.69 1.29 -2.96
CA GLU A 117 8.96 0.79 -3.51
C GLU A 117 9.77 1.89 -4.23
N ARG A 118 9.11 3.00 -4.59
CA ARG A 118 9.76 4.14 -5.26
C ARG A 118 10.41 5.13 -4.30
N ILE A 119 10.05 5.06 -3.03
CA ILE A 119 10.58 5.97 -1.99
C ILE A 119 11.33 5.24 -0.87
N PHE A 120 11.12 3.92 -0.72
CA PHE A 120 11.81 3.09 0.25
C PHE A 120 12.42 1.85 -0.40
N GLN A 121 13.54 1.40 0.16
CA GLN A 121 14.18 0.14 -0.23
C GLN A 121 13.28 -1.05 0.13
N LYS A 122 13.26 -2.09 -0.71
CA LYS A 122 12.43 -3.29 -0.55
C LYS A 122 12.60 -3.97 0.81
N GLU A 123 13.81 -3.90 1.39
CA GLU A 123 14.14 -4.46 2.70
C GLU A 123 13.36 -3.80 3.84
N ARG A 124 12.86 -2.58 3.63
CA ARG A 124 12.05 -1.82 4.61
C ARG A 124 10.54 -1.96 4.38
N ILE A 125 10.11 -2.80 3.44
CA ILE A 125 8.70 -2.94 3.07
C ILE A 125 8.25 -4.39 3.29
N CYS A 126 7.04 -4.54 3.82
CA CYS A 126 6.27 -5.77 3.85
C CYS A 126 4.96 -5.57 3.08
N ASP A 127 4.94 -6.06 1.84
CA ASP A 127 3.76 -6.13 0.97
C ASP A 127 2.82 -7.25 1.41
N TYR A 128 2.09 -7.03 2.52
CA TYR A 128 1.37 -8.11 3.20
C TYR A 128 0.26 -8.73 2.34
N GLN A 129 -0.32 -7.93 1.45
CA GLN A 129 -1.37 -8.33 0.50
C GLN A 129 -0.84 -8.68 -0.89
N GLY A 130 0.48 -8.76 -1.06
CA GLY A 130 1.12 -8.91 -2.36
C GLY A 130 1.39 -7.57 -3.04
N ASN A 131 1.83 -7.65 -4.30
CA ASN A 131 2.24 -6.52 -5.12
C ASN A 131 1.93 -6.82 -6.59
N SER A 132 1.21 -5.92 -7.25
CA SER A 132 0.70 -6.12 -8.62
C SER A 132 1.79 -6.11 -9.69
N GLY A 133 3.02 -5.69 -9.35
CA GLY A 133 4.21 -5.77 -10.19
C GLY A 133 4.78 -7.19 -10.37
N TYR A 134 4.16 -8.19 -9.72
CA TYR A 134 4.56 -9.58 -9.82
C TYR A 134 3.38 -10.48 -10.20
N VAL A 135 3.72 -11.66 -10.74
CA VAL A 135 2.79 -12.75 -11.00
C VAL A 135 3.26 -14.03 -10.34
N GLN A 136 2.31 -14.92 -10.06
CA GLN A 136 2.54 -16.27 -9.54
C GLN A 136 1.78 -17.31 -10.37
N CYS A 137 2.09 -18.59 -10.19
CA CYS A 137 1.23 -19.64 -10.73
C CYS A 137 -0.17 -19.58 -10.08
N SER A 138 -1.24 -19.74 -10.87
CA SER A 138 -2.63 -19.79 -10.37
C SER A 138 -2.92 -20.99 -9.47
N GLN A 139 -2.13 -22.05 -9.59
CA GLN A 139 -2.03 -23.07 -8.57
C GLN A 139 -0.57 -23.06 -8.13
N PRO A 140 -0.22 -22.45 -6.98
CA PRO A 140 1.17 -22.25 -6.56
C PRO A 140 1.92 -23.58 -6.39
N CYS A 141 2.37 -24.15 -7.52
CA CYS A 141 2.98 -25.46 -7.63
C CYS A 141 4.44 -25.45 -7.18
N HIS A 142 5.04 -24.27 -7.09
CA HIS A 142 6.37 -24.02 -6.60
C HIS A 142 6.45 -22.62 -5.98
N ASP A 143 7.47 -22.42 -5.16
CA ASP A 143 7.68 -21.20 -4.37
C ASP A 143 8.45 -20.13 -5.17
N GLN A 144 7.78 -19.49 -6.13
CA GLN A 144 8.37 -18.42 -6.93
C GLN A 144 7.34 -17.41 -7.45
N ILE A 145 7.69 -16.13 -7.35
CA ILE A 145 7.02 -15.01 -8.04
C ILE A 145 7.90 -14.48 -9.18
N TYR A 146 7.29 -13.82 -10.15
CA TYR A 146 7.98 -13.33 -11.34
C TYR A 146 7.63 -11.86 -11.58
N SER A 147 8.64 -11.03 -11.85
CA SER A 147 8.39 -9.64 -12.29
C SER A 147 7.63 -9.65 -13.61
N ASN A 148 6.67 -8.75 -13.74
CA ASN A 148 5.76 -8.73 -14.89
C ASN A 148 5.96 -7.56 -15.86
N VAL A 149 6.93 -6.67 -15.65
CA VAL A 149 7.07 -5.41 -16.40
C VAL A 149 7.05 -5.61 -17.92
N GLU A 150 7.96 -6.43 -18.44
CA GLU A 150 8.09 -6.68 -19.89
C GLU A 150 6.86 -7.39 -20.46
N MET A 151 6.34 -8.36 -19.71
CA MET A 151 5.15 -9.13 -20.06
C MET A 151 3.92 -8.23 -20.19
N ILE A 152 3.73 -7.32 -19.22
CA ILE A 152 2.61 -6.39 -19.18
C ILE A 152 2.69 -5.37 -20.33
N ARG A 153 3.88 -4.82 -20.61
CA ARG A 153 4.07 -3.90 -21.75
C ARG A 153 3.75 -4.59 -23.07
N ARG A 154 4.28 -5.80 -23.28
CA ARG A 154 4.01 -6.60 -24.49
C ARG A 154 2.52 -6.92 -24.65
N MET A 155 1.83 -7.29 -23.57
CA MET A 155 0.39 -7.53 -23.61
C MET A 155 -0.35 -6.26 -24.05
N ASN A 156 -0.08 -5.11 -23.44
CA ASN A 156 -0.78 -3.86 -23.75
C ASN A 156 -0.65 -3.42 -25.21
N GLU A 157 0.54 -3.52 -25.79
CA GLU A 157 0.78 -3.19 -27.21
C GLU A 157 -0.08 -4.05 -28.16
N ASN A 158 -0.45 -5.25 -27.71
CA ASN A 158 -1.18 -6.25 -28.48
C ASN A 158 -2.66 -6.39 -28.06
N ILE A 159 -3.17 -5.55 -27.15
CA ILE A 159 -4.61 -5.54 -26.84
C ILE A 159 -5.39 -5.07 -28.07
N ARG A 160 -6.36 -5.88 -28.50
CA ARG A 160 -7.33 -5.53 -29.55
C ARG A 160 -8.72 -5.90 -29.03
N GLU A 161 -9.68 -4.98 -29.17
CA GLU A 161 -11.07 -5.19 -28.72
C GLU A 161 -11.16 -5.72 -27.26
N LEU A 162 -10.39 -5.11 -26.36
CA LEU A 162 -10.34 -5.46 -24.93
C LEU A 162 -9.92 -6.92 -24.65
N ARG A 163 -9.11 -7.49 -25.54
CA ARG A 163 -8.58 -8.85 -25.46
C ARG A 163 -7.10 -8.88 -25.82
N VAL A 164 -6.34 -9.75 -25.16
CA VAL A 164 -5.02 -10.18 -25.64
C VAL A 164 -5.15 -11.46 -26.47
N THR A 165 -4.14 -11.79 -27.27
CA THR A 165 -4.11 -13.08 -27.96
C THR A 165 -3.73 -14.20 -26.98
N SER A 166 -4.19 -15.42 -27.24
CA SER A 166 -3.99 -16.56 -26.33
C SER A 166 -2.51 -16.93 -26.14
N GLU A 167 -1.65 -16.61 -27.11
CA GLU A 167 -0.19 -16.80 -27.05
C GLU A 167 0.48 -15.87 -26.05
N LEU A 168 -0.15 -14.75 -25.70
CA LEU A 168 0.37 -13.80 -24.72
C LEU A 168 -0.07 -14.13 -23.29
N LEU A 169 -1.04 -15.01 -23.09
CA LEU A 169 -1.46 -15.42 -21.75
C LEU A 169 -0.25 -15.96 -20.97
N PRO A 170 -0.02 -15.47 -19.74
CA PRO A 170 1.19 -15.82 -19.02
C PRO A 170 1.04 -17.24 -18.49
N ARG A 171 1.99 -18.11 -18.80
CA ARG A 171 1.96 -19.52 -18.39
C ARG A 171 3.11 -19.82 -17.45
N CYS A 172 2.81 -20.59 -16.40
CA CYS A 172 3.81 -21.12 -15.49
C CYS A 172 4.75 -22.06 -16.25
N ASN A 173 6.06 -21.83 -16.13
CA ASN A 173 7.07 -22.65 -16.79
C ASN A 173 7.14 -24.09 -16.24
N GLU A 174 6.66 -24.33 -15.01
CA GLU A 174 6.71 -25.64 -14.36
C GLU A 174 5.50 -26.53 -14.71
N CYS A 175 4.30 -25.95 -14.77
CA CYS A 175 3.06 -26.74 -14.93
C CYS A 175 2.16 -26.29 -16.10
N GLY A 176 2.53 -25.24 -16.83
CA GLY A 176 1.80 -24.73 -18.02
C GLY A 176 0.48 -24.00 -17.72
N LYS A 177 0.05 -23.93 -16.46
CA LYS A 177 -1.17 -23.19 -16.06
C LYS A 177 -1.00 -21.70 -16.26
N ILE A 178 -2.12 -21.02 -16.53
CA ILE A 178 -2.14 -19.57 -16.63
C ILE A 178 -1.74 -18.98 -15.26
N MET A 179 -0.89 -17.97 -15.25
CA MET A 179 -0.46 -17.27 -14.05
C MET A 179 -1.53 -16.27 -13.59
N VAL A 180 -1.38 -15.71 -12.40
CA VAL A 180 -2.24 -14.64 -11.85
C VAL A 180 -1.37 -13.54 -11.23
N PRO A 181 -1.84 -12.30 -11.12
CA PRO A 181 -1.16 -11.27 -10.32
C PRO A 181 -0.90 -11.78 -8.90
N TRP A 182 0.27 -11.45 -8.34
CA TRP A 182 0.61 -11.80 -6.96
C TRP A 182 -0.08 -10.84 -5.98
N VAL A 183 -1.39 -11.00 -5.86
CA VAL A 183 -2.30 -10.21 -5.03
C VAL A 183 -3.15 -11.18 -4.23
N ARG A 184 -3.44 -10.87 -2.96
CA ARG A 184 -4.08 -11.83 -2.05
C ARG A 184 -5.47 -12.28 -2.52
N ASP A 185 -5.57 -13.57 -2.82
CA ASP A 185 -6.79 -14.37 -3.01
C ASP A 185 -6.60 -15.78 -2.40
N ASP A 186 -7.51 -16.71 -2.71
CA ASP A 186 -7.47 -18.10 -2.23
C ASP A 186 -6.22 -18.89 -2.70
N THR A 187 -5.52 -18.39 -3.71
CA THR A 187 -4.33 -19.00 -4.31
C THR A 187 -3.04 -18.26 -3.96
N PHE A 188 -3.12 -17.21 -3.14
CA PHE A 188 -1.99 -16.34 -2.83
C PHE A 188 -0.79 -17.11 -2.29
N LEU A 189 0.35 -16.95 -2.97
CA LEU A 189 1.60 -17.60 -2.60
C LEU A 189 2.26 -16.85 -1.45
N GLU A 190 2.12 -17.39 -0.23
CA GLU A 190 2.90 -16.99 0.96
C GLU A 190 4.28 -17.66 0.97
N GLY A 191 4.99 -17.48 -0.15
CA GLY A 191 6.27 -18.08 -0.47
C GLY A 191 7.47 -17.45 0.26
N LYS A 192 8.68 -17.75 -0.20
CA LYS A 192 9.94 -17.24 0.36
C LYS A 192 9.94 -15.70 0.43
N ASP A 193 9.49 -15.03 -0.63
CA ASP A 193 9.52 -13.58 -0.75
C ASP A 193 8.58 -12.92 0.27
N TRP A 194 7.35 -13.45 0.41
CA TRP A 194 6.39 -12.99 1.41
C TRP A 194 6.90 -13.22 2.84
N ARG A 195 7.33 -14.45 3.13
CA ARG A 195 7.83 -14.84 4.47
C ARG A 195 9.05 -14.04 4.88
N GLU A 196 9.92 -13.67 3.93
CA GLU A 196 11.06 -12.81 4.21
C GLU A 196 10.62 -11.38 4.51
N GLY A 197 9.64 -10.83 3.79
CA GLY A 197 9.02 -9.53 4.11
C GLY A 197 8.43 -9.51 5.53
N VAL A 198 7.64 -10.54 5.87
CA VAL A 198 7.09 -10.70 7.22
C VAL A 198 8.18 -10.86 8.27
N ARG A 199 9.24 -11.63 7.98
CA ARG A 199 10.39 -11.78 8.90
C ARG A 199 11.08 -10.44 9.16
N ARG A 200 11.29 -9.60 8.14
CA ARG A 200 11.88 -8.27 8.32
C ARG A 200 10.96 -7.37 9.15
N TYR A 201 9.64 -7.45 8.93
CA TYR A 201 8.65 -6.77 9.75
C TYR A 201 8.73 -7.20 11.22
N GLU A 202 8.67 -8.51 11.48
CA GLU A 202 8.80 -9.06 12.83
C GLU A 202 10.13 -8.67 13.49
N ASN A 203 11.24 -8.67 12.74
CA ASN A 203 12.54 -8.25 13.26
C ASN A 203 12.55 -6.77 13.65
N PHE A 204 11.87 -5.90 12.89
CA PHE A 204 11.67 -4.51 13.28
C PHE A 204 10.88 -4.40 14.59
N LEU A 205 9.77 -5.14 14.72
CA LEU A 205 9.00 -5.17 15.97
C LEU A 205 9.85 -5.68 17.15
N LYS A 206 10.63 -6.74 16.96
CA LYS A 206 11.54 -7.28 17.99
C LYS A 206 12.58 -6.25 18.43
N LYS A 207 13.13 -5.50 17.47
CA LYS A 207 14.17 -4.49 17.73
C LYS A 207 13.64 -3.26 18.47
N TYR A 208 12.41 -2.83 18.19
CA TYR A 208 11.89 -1.54 18.66
C TYR A 208 10.70 -1.60 19.61
N LEU A 209 9.98 -2.73 19.69
CA LEU A 209 8.71 -2.85 20.44
C LEU A 209 8.68 -3.99 21.48
N MET A 210 9.71 -4.82 21.61
CA MET A 210 9.71 -5.88 22.62
C MET A 210 10.11 -5.38 24.01
N ASN A 211 9.56 -6.04 25.04
CA ASN A 211 9.83 -5.73 26.45
C ASN A 211 11.33 -5.58 26.74
N GLY A 212 11.72 -4.43 27.29
CA GLY A 212 13.09 -4.08 27.65
C GLY A 212 13.77 -3.09 26.70
N THR A 213 13.18 -2.76 25.55
CA THR A 213 13.68 -1.69 24.68
C THR A 213 13.22 -0.33 25.19
N ASP A 214 14.17 0.54 25.57
CA ASP A 214 13.89 1.91 25.99
C ASP A 214 13.73 2.86 24.78
N LYS A 215 12.85 2.51 23.83
CA LYS A 215 12.73 3.17 22.53
C LYS A 215 11.36 3.80 22.32
N ASN A 216 11.35 5.04 21.86
CA ASN A 216 10.14 5.76 21.47
C ASN A 216 9.78 5.38 20.03
N VAL A 217 8.58 4.82 19.82
CA VAL A 217 8.13 4.40 18.50
C VAL A 217 6.82 5.08 18.14
N VAL A 218 6.75 5.62 16.92
CA VAL A 218 5.51 6.13 16.34
C VAL A 218 4.95 5.10 15.38
N LEU A 219 3.69 4.70 15.59
CA LEU A 219 2.92 3.91 14.64
C LEU A 219 2.07 4.87 13.80
N LEU A 220 2.42 5.03 12.53
CA LEU A 220 1.81 5.98 11.62
C LEU A 220 0.88 5.26 10.64
N GLU A 221 -0.42 5.24 10.94
CA GLU A 221 -1.47 4.70 10.08
C GLU A 221 -1.93 5.75 9.05
N LEU A 222 -1.71 5.49 7.77
CA LEU A 222 -1.98 6.41 6.66
C LEU A 222 -3.03 5.83 5.72
N GLY A 223 -4.25 6.37 5.77
CA GLY A 223 -5.29 6.07 4.78
C GLY A 223 -5.74 4.60 4.79
N VAL A 224 -5.66 3.92 5.94
CA VAL A 224 -6.09 2.53 6.10
C VAL A 224 -7.60 2.48 6.26
N GLY A 225 -8.26 1.75 5.36
CA GLY A 225 -9.69 1.51 5.37
C GLY A 225 -10.13 0.37 6.29
N GLU A 226 -11.41 0.02 6.22
CA GLU A 226 -12.04 -0.99 7.09
C GLU A 226 -12.17 -2.39 6.44
N MET A 227 -11.64 -2.60 5.23
CA MET A 227 -11.76 -3.89 4.55
C MET A 227 -10.90 -4.98 5.21
N THR A 228 -9.68 -4.64 5.62
CA THR A 228 -8.73 -5.59 6.21
C THR A 228 -8.07 -5.00 7.46
N PRO A 229 -8.87 -4.65 8.49
CA PRO A 229 -8.38 -3.94 9.68
C PRO A 229 -7.43 -4.80 10.52
N SER A 230 -7.48 -6.13 10.38
CA SER A 230 -6.63 -7.10 11.08
C SER A 230 -5.15 -7.04 10.69
N ILE A 231 -4.79 -6.39 9.57
CA ILE A 231 -3.40 -6.33 9.10
C ILE A 231 -2.63 -5.15 9.73
N ILE A 232 -3.24 -3.97 9.76
CA ILE A 232 -2.58 -2.74 10.21
C ILE A 232 -3.28 -2.15 11.44
N LYS A 233 -4.56 -1.78 11.28
CA LYS A 233 -5.31 -0.99 12.28
C LYS A 233 -5.37 -1.68 13.65
N LEU A 234 -5.88 -2.91 13.70
CA LEU A 234 -6.03 -3.64 14.97
C LEU A 234 -4.68 -4.00 15.60
N PRO A 235 -3.66 -4.50 14.84
CA PRO A 235 -2.33 -4.69 15.41
C PRO A 235 -1.69 -3.41 15.93
N PHE A 236 -1.86 -2.27 15.25
CA PHE A 236 -1.33 -0.99 15.72
C PHE A 236 -1.97 -0.57 17.04
N TRP A 237 -3.27 -0.77 17.20
CA TRP A 237 -3.94 -0.50 18.47
C TRP A 237 -3.43 -1.40 19.58
N GLU A 238 -3.29 -2.70 19.31
CA GLU A 238 -2.78 -3.67 20.27
C GLU A 238 -1.34 -3.36 20.71
N MET A 239 -0.46 -3.05 19.75
CA MET A 239 0.93 -2.65 20.02
C MET A 239 0.99 -1.36 20.84
N THR A 240 0.14 -0.38 20.53
CA THR A 240 0.06 0.87 21.29
C THR A 240 -0.45 0.63 22.70
N TYR A 241 -1.45 -0.24 22.88
CA TYR A 241 -1.99 -0.57 24.19
C TYR A 241 -0.93 -1.22 25.07
N LYS A 242 -0.23 -2.25 24.56
CA LYS A 242 0.73 -3.06 25.31
C LYS A 242 2.04 -2.35 25.66
N ASN A 243 2.42 -1.31 24.93
CA ASN A 243 3.72 -0.66 25.08
C ASN A 243 3.58 0.78 25.55
N GLU A 244 4.34 1.19 26.57
CA GLU A 244 4.25 2.53 27.16
C GLU A 244 4.89 3.62 26.28
N LYS A 245 5.98 3.30 25.59
CA LYS A 245 6.73 4.23 24.72
C LYS A 245 6.28 4.21 23.25
N VAL A 246 5.11 3.65 22.99
CA VAL A 246 4.51 3.62 21.65
C VAL A 246 3.43 4.69 21.56
N PHE A 247 3.50 5.49 20.50
CA PHE A 247 2.51 6.50 20.17
C PHE A 247 1.84 6.19 18.83
N TYR A 248 0.53 6.20 18.80
CA TYR A 248 -0.28 5.92 17.60
C TYR A 248 -0.73 7.21 16.93
N ALA A 249 -0.59 7.30 15.61
CA ALA A 249 -1.11 8.40 14.82
C ALA A 249 -1.89 7.84 13.62
N CYS A 250 -3.17 8.18 13.53
CA CYS A 250 -4.01 7.86 12.38
C CYS A 250 -4.32 9.12 11.58
N LEU A 251 -3.97 9.11 10.31
CA LEU A 251 -4.35 10.14 9.35
C LEU A 251 -5.34 9.51 8.38
N ASN A 252 -6.55 10.06 8.31
CA ASN A 252 -7.60 9.57 7.43
C ASN A 252 -8.60 10.67 7.07
N GLN A 253 -9.29 10.52 5.94
CA GLN A 253 -10.26 11.51 5.46
C GLN A 253 -11.55 11.53 6.31
N LYS A 254 -12.03 10.35 6.70
CA LYS A 254 -13.25 10.24 7.51
C LYS A 254 -12.98 10.67 8.94
N LYS A 255 -13.87 11.50 9.50
CA LYS A 255 -13.81 11.84 10.93
C LYS A 255 -14.04 10.58 11.76
N SER A 256 -13.14 10.34 12.70
CA SER A 256 -13.25 9.32 13.73
C SER A 256 -12.45 9.77 14.95
N SER A 257 -12.28 8.89 15.92
CA SER A 257 -11.45 9.10 17.09
C SER A 257 -10.49 7.94 17.29
N THR A 258 -9.49 8.15 18.14
CA THR A 258 -8.72 7.05 18.68
C THR A 258 -9.61 6.13 19.53
N PRO A 259 -9.31 4.83 19.59
CA PRO A 259 -9.97 3.92 20.52
C PRO A 259 -9.76 4.34 21.97
N GLU A 260 -10.78 4.17 22.81
CA GLU A 260 -10.79 4.61 24.21
C GLU A 260 -9.58 4.08 25.01
N HIS A 261 -9.17 2.84 24.77
CA HIS A 261 -8.08 2.18 25.49
C HIS A 261 -6.67 2.68 25.11
N ILE A 262 -6.54 3.50 24.06
CA ILE A 262 -5.28 4.15 23.66
C ILE A 262 -5.41 5.67 23.51
N LYS A 263 -6.49 6.27 24.03
CA LYS A 263 -6.78 7.70 23.83
C LYS A 263 -5.63 8.64 24.28
N ASP A 264 -4.93 8.27 25.34
CA ASP A 264 -3.81 9.06 25.90
C ASP A 264 -2.47 8.79 25.18
N LYS A 265 -2.42 7.76 24.34
CA LYS A 265 -1.24 7.34 23.55
C LYS A 265 -1.49 7.43 22.05
N GLY A 266 -2.51 8.17 21.64
CA GLY A 266 -2.94 8.20 20.25
C GLY A 266 -3.44 9.56 19.79
N ILE A 267 -3.34 9.81 18.49
CA ILE A 267 -4.01 10.94 17.83
C ILE A 267 -4.70 10.49 16.54
N TYR A 268 -5.85 11.10 16.26
CA TYR A 268 -6.59 10.93 15.00
C TYR A 268 -6.69 12.29 14.32
N ILE A 269 -6.10 12.42 13.13
CA ILE A 269 -6.10 13.63 12.33
C ILE A 269 -7.00 13.40 11.12
N ALA A 270 -8.18 14.04 11.16
CA ALA A 270 -9.13 13.97 10.08
C ALA A 270 -8.84 15.04 9.02
N GLY A 271 -8.68 14.65 7.76
CA GLY A 271 -8.45 15.60 6.67
C GLY A 271 -7.95 14.94 5.39
N ASP A 272 -7.77 15.75 4.35
CA ASP A 272 -7.07 15.31 3.15
C ASP A 272 -5.63 14.90 3.51
N LEU A 273 -5.21 13.71 3.06
CA LEU A 273 -3.91 13.15 3.42
C LEU A 273 -2.76 13.89 2.75
N ALA A 274 -2.93 14.37 1.52
CA ALA A 274 -1.90 15.12 0.82
C ALA A 274 -1.62 16.44 1.53
N GLU A 275 -2.69 17.17 1.88
CA GLU A 275 -2.56 18.39 2.67
C GLU A 275 -1.93 18.12 4.03
N THR A 276 -2.43 17.11 4.76
CA THR A 276 -1.96 16.83 6.11
C THR A 276 -0.49 16.40 6.14
N LEU A 277 -0.02 15.64 5.15
CA LEU A 277 1.39 15.26 5.03
C LEU A 277 2.26 16.45 4.62
N ARG A 278 1.80 17.32 3.71
CA ARG A 278 2.50 18.56 3.39
C ARG A 278 2.68 19.44 4.63
N ASP A 279 1.60 19.68 5.37
CA ASP A 279 1.61 20.52 6.58
C ASP A 279 2.52 19.89 7.66
N LEU A 280 2.52 18.54 7.79
CA LEU A 280 3.39 17.81 8.71
C LEU A 280 4.87 17.94 8.32
N LYS A 281 5.18 17.84 7.02
CA LYS A 281 6.55 18.05 6.50
C LYS A 281 7.05 19.46 6.82
N GLU A 282 6.22 20.47 6.59
CA GLU A 282 6.55 21.87 6.91
C GLU A 282 6.82 22.07 8.41
N ASN A 283 6.04 21.42 9.28
CA ASN A 283 6.25 21.47 10.73
C ASN A 283 7.52 20.75 11.20
N ILE A 284 7.98 19.73 10.47
CA ILE A 284 9.25 19.05 10.75
C ILE A 284 10.43 19.95 10.33
N ALA A 285 10.37 20.55 9.13
CA ALA A 285 11.44 21.40 8.61
C ALA A 285 11.52 22.77 9.33
N GLY A 286 10.39 23.40 9.66
CA GLY A 286 10.32 24.77 10.16
C GLY A 286 10.85 25.00 11.59
N LYS A 287 11.28 23.95 12.30
CA LYS A 287 11.91 24.04 13.64
C LYS A 287 13.42 23.78 13.64
N GLU A 288 14.02 23.56 12.48
CA GLU A 288 15.48 23.49 12.31
C GLU A 288 16.12 24.87 12.08
N MET A 289 15.31 25.93 11.98
CA MET A 289 15.70 27.35 12.01
C MET A 289 15.40 27.97 13.37
#